data_AF-A0A537JC85-F1
#
_entry.id   AF-A0A537JC85-F1
#
_cell.length_a   1.000
_cell.length_b   1.000
_cell.length_c   1.000
_cell.angle_alpha   90.00
_cell.angle_beta   90.00
_cell.angle_gamma   90.00
#
_symmetry.space_group_name_H-M   'P 1'
#
loop_
_entity.id
_entity.type
_entity.pdbx_description
1 polymer ?
#
loop_
_entity_poly.entity_id
_entity_poly.type
_entity_poly.pdbx_seq_one_letter_code
_entity_poly.pdbx_strand_id
1 'polypeptide(L)'
;MKNISLVILILVISFSSKAQYYYKDIIGTQDINRMIKVYQDNKVVEVEATGFDGDGVKSSDFSETHRFFPRLDVLKISTRNKTSVANQYYHFDSRGLLSGIADTSSAGMSITTYTYDNNDNPVLIKNTVTDSEDSIYETELHQWFYNADAEDYERQRHHGGSFHS
;
A
#
# COMPACT_ATOMS: atom_id res chain seq x y z
N MET A 1 10.41 -27.20 29.92
CA MET A 1 9.92 -27.23 28.53
C MET A 1 8.80 -26.23 28.24
N LYS A 2 7.80 -26.05 29.13
CA LYS A 2 6.68 -25.10 28.94
C LYS A 2 7.11 -23.62 28.70
N ASN A 3 8.24 -23.21 29.28
CA ASN A 3 8.73 -21.83 29.15
C ASN A 3 9.47 -21.58 27.82
N ILE A 4 9.99 -22.62 27.16
CA ILE A 4 10.73 -22.49 25.89
C ILE A 4 9.76 -22.23 24.73
N SER A 5 8.61 -22.92 24.71
CA SER A 5 7.57 -22.70 23.70
C SER A 5 7.01 -21.27 23.74
N LEU A 6 6.90 -20.67 24.93
CA LEU A 6 6.44 -19.29 25.08
C LEU A 6 7.45 -18.28 24.53
N VAL A 7 8.75 -18.51 24.74
CA VAL A 7 9.83 -17.66 24.19
C VAL A 7 9.89 -17.72 22.67
N ILE A 8 9.75 -18.91 22.10
CA ILE A 8 9.70 -19.10 20.64
C ILE A 8 8.48 -18.38 20.04
N LEU A 9 7.31 -18.47 20.68
CA LEU A 9 6.10 -17.79 20.23
C LEU A 9 6.26 -16.27 20.22
N ILE A 10 6.86 -15.68 21.26
CA ILE A 10 7.11 -14.24 21.36
C ILE A 10 8.12 -13.76 20.29
N LEU A 11 9.14 -14.56 20.00
CA LEU A 11 10.10 -14.26 18.93
C LEU A 11 9.42 -14.23 17.55
N VAL A 12 8.58 -15.22 17.23
CA VAL A 12 7.89 -15.28 15.93
C VAL A 12 6.95 -14.09 15.73
N ILE A 13 6.21 -13.68 16.78
CA ILE A 13 5.29 -12.53 16.71
C ILE A 13 6.04 -11.23 16.42
N SER A 14 7.26 -11.08 16.95
CA SER A 14 8.05 -9.84 16.80
C SER A 14 8.59 -9.64 15.37
N PHE A 15 8.79 -10.71 14.59
CA PHE A 15 9.23 -10.60 13.19
C PHE A 15 8.09 -10.28 12.23
N SER A 16 6.86 -10.72 12.52
CA SER A 16 5.69 -10.51 11.67
C SER A 16 5.37 -9.03 11.46
N SER A 17 5.55 -8.18 12.48
CA SER A 17 5.26 -6.75 12.39
C SER A 17 6.17 -6.01 11.40
N LYS A 18 7.47 -6.37 11.34
CA LYS A 18 8.41 -5.75 10.38
C LYS A 18 8.16 -6.23 8.95
N ALA A 19 7.75 -7.48 8.77
CA ALA A 19 7.43 -8.04 7.46
C ALA A 19 6.19 -7.36 6.83
N GLN A 20 5.21 -6.97 7.64
CA GLN A 20 4.00 -6.30 7.16
C GLN A 20 4.30 -4.95 6.49
N TYR A 21 5.12 -4.11 7.13
CA TYR A 21 5.52 -2.81 6.56
C TYR A 21 6.33 -2.98 5.29
N TYR A 22 7.30 -3.88 5.27
CA TYR A 22 8.08 -4.17 4.07
C TYR A 22 7.20 -4.62 2.90
N TYR A 23 6.24 -5.52 3.16
CA TYR A 23 5.33 -5.98 2.12
C TYR A 23 4.45 -4.84 1.61
N LYS A 24 3.84 -4.06 2.50
CA LYS A 24 2.97 -2.94 2.13
C LYS A 24 3.73 -1.86 1.34
N ASP A 25 4.85 -1.41 1.88
CA ASP A 25 5.55 -0.23 1.38
C ASP A 25 6.40 -0.52 0.16
N ILE A 26 7.04 -1.69 0.12
CA ILE A 26 8.01 -2.03 -0.94
C ILE A 26 7.35 -2.93 -1.98
N ILE A 27 6.91 -4.11 -1.58
CA ILE A 27 6.39 -5.11 -2.52
C ILE A 27 5.07 -4.63 -3.13
N GLY A 28 4.14 -4.14 -2.32
CA GLY A 28 2.85 -3.64 -2.78
C GLY A 28 2.99 -2.46 -3.74
N THR A 29 3.86 -1.50 -3.43
CA THR A 29 4.17 -0.37 -4.33
C THR A 29 4.75 -0.83 -5.67
N GLN A 30 5.69 -1.77 -5.64
CA GLN A 30 6.27 -2.34 -6.86
C GLN A 30 5.24 -3.10 -7.71
N ASP A 31 4.33 -3.83 -7.07
CA ASP A 31 3.25 -4.54 -7.76
C ASP A 31 2.26 -3.56 -8.42
N ILE A 32 1.91 -2.46 -7.75
CA ILE A 32 1.08 -1.39 -8.34
C ILE A 32 1.79 -0.75 -9.53
N ASN A 33 3.08 -0.43 -9.42
CA ASN A 33 3.88 0.14 -10.51
C ASN A 33 3.97 -0.83 -11.70
N ARG A 34 4.10 -2.13 -11.45
CA ARG A 34 4.08 -3.14 -12.52
C ARG A 34 2.71 -3.25 -13.16
N MET A 35 1.64 -3.27 -12.36
CA MET A 35 0.26 -3.35 -12.83
C MET A 35 -0.09 -2.18 -13.74
N ILE A 36 0.22 -0.94 -13.34
CA ILE A 36 -0.13 0.24 -14.14
C ILE A 36 0.60 0.25 -15.48
N LYS A 37 1.86 -0.22 -15.50
CA LYS A 37 2.62 -0.40 -16.73
C LYS A 37 1.94 -1.38 -17.67
N VAL A 38 1.47 -2.53 -17.15
CA VAL A 38 0.70 -3.50 -17.94
C VAL A 38 -0.58 -2.87 -18.48
N TYR A 39 -1.29 -2.05 -17.70
CA TYR A 39 -2.48 -1.36 -18.17
C TYR A 39 -2.17 -0.37 -19.29
N GLN A 40 -1.11 0.43 -19.16
CA GLN A 40 -0.66 1.36 -20.19
C GLN A 40 -0.25 0.64 -21.49
N ASP A 41 0.61 -0.37 -21.38
CA ASP A 41 1.13 -1.14 -22.52
C ASP A 41 0.01 -1.82 -23.31
N ASN A 42 -1.04 -2.27 -22.63
CA ASN A 42 -2.19 -2.96 -23.22
C ASN A 42 -3.42 -2.06 -23.43
N LYS A 43 -3.31 -0.75 -23.17
CA LYS A 43 -4.42 0.23 -23.28
C LYS A 43 -5.66 -0.17 -22.47
N VAL A 44 -5.46 -0.79 -21.31
CA VAL A 44 -6.52 -1.12 -20.37
C VAL A 44 -7.01 0.17 -19.73
N VAL A 45 -8.31 0.44 -19.88
CA VAL A 45 -8.98 1.60 -19.28
C VAL A 45 -9.87 1.20 -18.10
N GLU A 46 -10.29 -0.06 -18.05
CA GLU A 46 -11.19 -0.57 -17.03
C GLU A 46 -11.01 -2.07 -16.80
N VAL A 47 -11.06 -2.48 -15.53
CA VAL A 47 -11.16 -3.87 -15.08
C VAL A 47 -12.28 -3.96 -14.06
N GLU A 48 -13.13 -4.97 -14.18
CA GLU A 48 -14.24 -5.22 -13.26
C GLU A 48 -14.13 -6.60 -12.63
N ALA A 49 -14.37 -6.67 -11.32
CA ALA A 49 -14.53 -7.90 -10.57
C ALA A 49 -15.91 -7.91 -9.90
N THR A 50 -16.61 -9.04 -9.96
CA THR A 50 -17.95 -9.19 -9.37
C THR A 50 -18.05 -10.52 -8.63
N GLY A 51 -18.72 -10.49 -7.48
CA GLY A 51 -18.94 -11.70 -6.67
C GLY A 51 -19.97 -12.64 -7.32
N PHE A 52 -19.82 -13.93 -7.04
CA PHE A 52 -20.82 -14.96 -7.34
C PHE A 52 -21.20 -15.67 -6.05
N ASP A 53 -22.45 -16.09 -5.91
CA ASP A 53 -22.91 -16.91 -4.80
C ASP A 53 -22.56 -18.40 -5.00
N GLY A 54 -22.98 -19.24 -4.04
CA GLY A 54 -22.74 -20.68 -4.08
C GLY A 54 -23.41 -21.41 -5.25
N ASP A 55 -24.41 -20.79 -5.87
CA ASP A 55 -25.13 -21.31 -7.04
C ASP A 55 -24.59 -20.73 -8.36
N GLY A 56 -23.51 -19.92 -8.30
CA GLY A 56 -22.90 -19.28 -9.45
C GLY A 56 -23.70 -18.10 -10.00
N VAL A 57 -24.67 -17.58 -9.24
CA VAL A 57 -25.43 -16.38 -9.60
C VAL A 57 -24.62 -15.15 -9.22
N LYS A 58 -24.57 -14.16 -10.12
CA LYS A 58 -23.87 -12.90 -9.88
C LYS A 58 -24.50 -12.21 -8.66
N SER A 59 -23.68 -11.99 -7.64
CA SER A 59 -24.07 -11.27 -6.44
C SER A 59 -24.02 -9.76 -6.72
N SER A 60 -25.08 -9.05 -6.32
CA SER A 60 -25.09 -7.57 -6.31
C SER A 60 -24.35 -6.98 -5.11
N ASP A 61 -23.97 -7.83 -4.13
CA ASP A 61 -23.44 -7.38 -2.85
C ASP A 61 -21.96 -7.03 -2.93
N PHE A 62 -21.24 -7.48 -3.96
CA PHE A 62 -19.84 -7.13 -4.15
C PHE A 62 -19.51 -6.82 -5.61
N SER A 63 -18.89 -5.68 -5.83
CA SER A 63 -18.22 -5.37 -7.08
C SER A 63 -17.01 -4.48 -6.84
N GLU A 64 -15.98 -4.65 -7.65
CA GLU A 64 -14.81 -3.79 -7.67
C GLU A 64 -14.53 -3.35 -9.11
N THR A 65 -14.31 -2.06 -9.31
CA THR A 65 -13.98 -1.49 -10.61
C THR A 65 -12.67 -0.72 -10.50
N HIS A 66 -11.71 -1.07 -11.35
CA HIS A 66 -10.46 -0.36 -11.52
C HIS A 66 -10.56 0.43 -12.82
N ARG A 67 -10.59 1.77 -12.74
CA ARG A 67 -10.64 2.62 -13.93
C ARG A 67 -9.39 3.47 -14.01
N PHE A 68 -8.62 3.27 -15.08
CA PHE A 68 -7.42 4.06 -15.34
C PHE A 68 -7.72 5.24 -16.26
N PHE A 69 -7.20 6.42 -15.90
CA PHE A 69 -7.33 7.66 -16.64
C PHE A 69 -5.95 8.10 -17.16
N PRO A 70 -5.51 7.62 -18.34
CA PRO A 70 -4.13 7.84 -18.82
C PRO A 70 -3.74 9.31 -19.00
N ARG A 71 -4.70 10.21 -19.22
CA ARG A 71 -4.43 11.65 -19.38
C ARG A 71 -4.18 12.38 -18.06
N LEU A 72 -4.57 11.76 -16.94
CA LEU A 72 -4.46 12.32 -15.61
C LEU A 72 -3.42 11.58 -14.76
N ASP A 73 -2.86 10.47 -15.28
CA ASP A 73 -2.00 9.56 -14.53
C ASP A 73 -2.64 9.13 -13.20
N VAL A 74 -3.93 8.76 -13.26
CA VAL A 74 -4.74 8.36 -12.11
C VAL A 74 -5.42 7.02 -12.35
N LEU A 75 -5.29 6.10 -11.39
CA LEU A 75 -6.12 4.90 -11.27
C LEU A 75 -7.12 5.11 -10.14
N LYS A 76 -8.41 4.95 -10.44
CA LYS A 76 -9.48 4.93 -9.45
C LYS A 76 -9.90 3.48 -9.20
N ILE A 77 -9.87 3.05 -7.94
CA ILE A 77 -10.46 1.78 -7.51
C ILE A 77 -11.73 2.10 -6.72
N SER A 78 -12.85 1.55 -7.18
CA SER A 78 -14.15 1.65 -6.52
C SER A 78 -14.59 0.27 -6.05
N THR A 79 -14.71 0.09 -4.74
CA THR A 79 -15.17 -1.17 -4.16
C THR A 79 -16.54 -0.94 -3.53
N ARG A 80 -17.53 -1.69 -3.98
CA ARG A 80 -18.88 -1.74 -3.42
C ARG A 80 -19.02 -3.00 -2.60
N ASN A 81 -19.45 -2.85 -1.35
CA ASN A 81 -19.86 -3.95 -0.49
C ASN A 81 -21.23 -3.61 0.11
N LYS A 82 -22.27 -4.31 -0.36
CA LYS A 82 -23.68 -4.04 -0.09
C LYS A 82 -24.03 -2.58 -0.39
N THR A 83 -24.30 -1.78 0.64
CA THR A 83 -24.64 -0.36 0.55
C THR A 83 -23.44 0.56 0.63
N SER A 84 -22.27 0.05 1.06
CA SER A 84 -21.05 0.85 1.21
C SER A 84 -20.27 0.92 -0.10
N VAL A 85 -19.75 2.10 -0.40
CA VAL A 85 -18.84 2.33 -1.55
C VAL A 85 -17.60 3.04 -1.04
N ALA A 86 -16.44 2.41 -1.21
CA ALA A 86 -15.14 2.99 -0.99
C ALA A 86 -14.51 3.41 -2.32
N ASN A 87 -13.79 4.53 -2.31
CA ASN A 87 -13.01 4.97 -3.47
C ASN A 87 -11.58 5.25 -3.04
N GLN A 88 -10.64 4.70 -3.81
CA GLN A 88 -9.22 4.96 -3.67
C GLN A 88 -8.68 5.51 -4.98
N TYR A 89 -7.83 6.53 -4.88
CA TYR A 89 -7.21 7.20 -6.01
C TYR A 89 -5.71 7.03 -5.92
N TYR A 90 -5.13 6.38 -6.92
CA TYR A 90 -3.70 6.16 -7.06
C TYR A 90 -3.18 7.11 -8.12
N HIS A 91 -2.23 7.96 -7.75
CA HIS A 91 -1.60 8.95 -8.60
C HIS A 91 -0.22 8.46 -9.03
N PHE A 92 0.14 8.66 -10.29
CA PHE A 92 1.44 8.28 -10.83
C PHE A 92 2.22 9.52 -11.25
N ASP A 93 3.55 9.50 -11.08
CA ASP A 93 4.43 10.54 -11.60
C ASP A 93 4.67 10.36 -13.10
N SER A 94 5.43 11.28 -13.72
CA SER A 94 5.75 11.23 -15.15
C SER A 94 6.63 10.03 -15.56
N ARG A 95 7.22 9.31 -14.59
CA ARG A 95 7.95 8.05 -14.83
C ARG A 95 7.01 6.84 -14.76
N GLY A 96 5.75 7.03 -14.38
CA GLY A 96 4.77 5.97 -14.17
C GLY A 96 4.89 5.30 -12.80
N LEU A 97 5.56 5.93 -11.82
CA LEU A 97 5.68 5.41 -10.46
C LEU A 97 4.58 5.98 -9.58
N LEU A 98 4.03 5.17 -8.68
CA LEU A 98 3.03 5.57 -7.69
C LEU A 98 3.57 6.72 -6.85
N SER A 99 3.00 7.91 -6.97
CA SER A 99 3.40 9.10 -6.23
C SER A 99 2.50 9.36 -5.02
N GLY A 100 1.26 8.87 -5.05
CA GLY A 100 0.37 8.96 -3.90
C GLY A 100 -0.90 8.12 -4.00
N ILE A 101 -1.51 7.90 -2.84
CA ILE A 101 -2.81 7.26 -2.68
C ILE A 101 -3.69 8.19 -1.84
N ALA A 102 -4.88 8.49 -2.32
CA ALA A 102 -5.93 9.14 -1.52
C ALA A 102 -7.07 8.16 -1.29
N ASP A 103 -7.39 7.88 -0.03
CA ASP A 103 -8.55 7.10 0.38
C ASP A 103 -9.63 8.04 0.93
N THR A 104 -10.82 7.96 0.35
CA THR A 104 -11.98 8.77 0.74
C THR A 104 -13.12 7.94 1.33
N SER A 105 -12.86 6.73 1.81
CA SER A 105 -13.89 5.87 2.40
C SER A 105 -14.23 6.28 3.85
N SER A 106 -15.30 7.07 4.04
CA SER A 106 -16.01 7.44 5.29
C SER A 106 -15.21 7.94 6.52
N ALA A 107 -15.77 8.95 7.20
CA ALA A 107 -15.31 9.65 8.43
C ALA A 107 -13.92 10.33 8.36
N GLY A 108 -12.94 9.76 7.67
CA GLY A 108 -11.62 10.33 7.50
C GLY A 108 -11.12 10.30 6.06
N MET A 109 -10.15 11.17 5.76
CA MET A 109 -9.36 11.13 4.54
C MET A 109 -7.95 10.68 4.91
N SER A 110 -7.39 9.73 4.16
CA SER A 110 -5.97 9.40 4.26
C SER A 110 -5.25 9.70 2.96
N ILE A 111 -4.06 10.28 3.07
CA ILE A 111 -3.18 10.58 1.94
C ILE A 111 -1.84 9.92 2.23
N THR A 112 -1.46 8.95 1.41
CA THR A 112 -0.11 8.38 1.39
C THR A 112 0.68 8.97 0.22
N THR A 113 1.92 9.36 0.45
CA THR A 113 2.84 9.88 -0.58
C THR A 113 4.13 9.07 -0.61
N TYR A 114 4.71 8.95 -1.80
CA TYR A 114 5.89 8.13 -2.06
C TYR A 114 6.99 8.95 -2.71
N THR A 115 8.22 8.72 -2.30
CA THR A 115 9.42 9.22 -3.00
C THR A 115 10.36 8.06 -3.30
N TYR A 116 11.22 8.25 -4.29
CA TYR A 116 12.03 7.19 -4.87
C TYR A 116 13.50 7.59 -4.96
N ASP A 117 14.38 6.61 -4.92
CA ASP A 117 15.78 6.78 -5.33
C ASP A 117 15.93 6.81 -6.86
N ASN A 118 17.19 6.86 -7.33
CA ASN A 118 17.51 6.87 -8.76
C ASN A 118 17.29 5.51 -9.46
N ASN A 119 17.05 4.43 -8.69
CA ASN A 119 16.76 3.10 -9.19
C ASN A 119 15.25 2.78 -9.11
N ASP A 120 14.42 3.80 -8.90
CA ASP A 120 12.98 3.70 -8.74
C ASP A 120 12.53 2.82 -7.55
N ASN A 121 13.36 2.72 -6.50
CA ASN A 121 12.98 2.08 -5.24
C ASN A 121 12.29 3.07 -4.28
N PRO A 122 11.17 2.72 -3.62
CA PRO A 122 10.53 3.59 -2.63
C PRO A 122 11.43 3.85 -1.41
N VAL A 123 11.82 5.10 -1.17
CA VAL A 123 12.71 5.47 -0.04
C VAL A 123 12.01 6.21 1.10
N LEU A 124 10.88 6.86 0.82
CA LEU A 124 10.07 7.54 1.82
C LEU A 124 8.61 7.32 1.52
N ILE A 125 7.87 6.80 2.49
CA ILE A 125 6.44 6.67 2.47
C ILE A 125 5.91 7.49 3.64
N LYS A 126 5.06 8.48 3.34
CA LYS A 126 4.42 9.31 4.36
C LYS A 126 2.91 9.16 4.24
N ASN A 127 2.27 8.73 5.30
CA ASN A 127 0.82 8.66 5.42
C ASN A 127 0.32 9.75 6.36
N THR A 128 -0.69 10.49 5.95
CA THR A 128 -1.39 11.48 6.78
C THR A 128 -2.86 11.12 6.82
N VAL A 129 -3.44 11.05 8.01
CA VAL A 129 -4.87 10.81 8.23
C VAL A 129 -5.48 12.06 8.83
N THR A 130 -6.60 12.50 8.26
CA THR A 130 -7.37 13.65 8.74
C THR A 130 -8.82 13.23 8.93
N ASP A 131 -9.34 13.46 10.14
CA ASP A 131 -10.78 13.36 10.43
C ASP A 131 -11.34 14.78 10.62
N SER A 132 -12.28 15.16 9.76
CA SER A 132 -12.87 16.51 9.78
C SER A 132 -13.88 16.73 10.91
N GLU A 133 -14.43 15.66 11.49
CA GLU A 133 -15.37 15.75 12.62
C GLU A 133 -14.62 15.82 13.95
N ASP A 134 -13.56 15.02 14.11
CA ASP A 134 -12.82 14.89 15.37
C ASP A 134 -11.50 15.68 15.43
N SER A 135 -11.14 16.44 14.38
CA SER A 135 -9.87 17.20 14.28
C SER A 135 -8.60 16.33 14.50
N ILE A 136 -8.69 15.03 14.22
CA ILE A 136 -7.57 14.10 14.33
C ILE A 136 -6.62 14.32 13.16
N TYR A 137 -5.34 14.50 13.46
CA TYR A 137 -4.28 14.71 12.47
C TYR A 137 -3.10 13.79 12.84
N GLU A 138 -3.04 12.63 12.20
CA GLU A 138 -1.96 11.66 12.43
C GLU A 138 -1.04 11.62 11.23
N THR A 139 0.27 11.47 11.48
CA THR A 139 1.27 11.30 10.42
C THR A 139 2.21 10.17 10.76
N GLU A 140 2.31 9.20 9.84
CA GLU A 140 3.24 8.07 9.90
C GLU A 140 4.26 8.23 8.76
N LEU A 141 5.53 7.96 9.04
CA LEU A 141 6.62 8.08 8.09
C LEU A 141 7.49 6.83 8.15
N HIS A 142 7.66 6.18 7.00
CA HIS A 142 8.58 5.06 6.80
C HIS A 142 9.68 5.47 5.84
N GLN A 143 10.93 5.32 6.30
CA GLN A 143 12.12 5.59 5.49
C GLN A 143 12.89 4.30 5.26
N TRP A 144 13.18 4.01 4.00
CA TRP A 144 13.89 2.82 3.56
C TRP A 144 15.24 3.20 2.98
N PHE A 145 16.26 2.43 3.35
CA PHE A 145 17.62 2.61 2.87
C PHE A 145 18.04 1.33 2.13
N TYR A 146 18.44 1.50 0.87
CA TYR A 146 18.93 0.42 0.03
C TYR A 146 20.45 0.49 -0.01
N ASN A 147 21.12 -0.54 0.47
CA ASN A 147 22.56 -0.67 0.28
C ASN A 147 22.82 -1.18 -1.14
N ALA A 148 23.69 -0.50 -1.88
CA ALA A 148 24.10 -0.92 -3.22
C ALA A 148 24.89 -2.25 -3.23
N ASP A 149 25.37 -2.68 -2.06
CA ASP A 149 26.23 -3.85 -1.89
C ASP A 149 25.52 -4.94 -1.08
N ALA A 150 24.95 -5.92 -1.78
CA ALA A 150 24.39 -7.13 -1.17
C ALA A 150 25.45 -8.04 -0.49
N GLU A 151 26.72 -7.64 -0.43
CA GLU A 151 27.80 -8.41 0.23
C GLU A 151 27.99 -8.10 1.73
N ASP A 152 27.49 -6.99 2.29
CA ASP A 152 27.78 -6.62 3.70
C ASP A 152 26.56 -6.72 4.64
N TYR A 153 25.66 -7.68 4.36
CA TYR A 153 24.42 -7.94 5.12
C TYR A 153 24.65 -8.40 6.58
N GLU A 154 25.90 -8.64 6.99
CA GLU A 154 26.24 -9.11 8.34
C GLU A 154 26.60 -7.99 9.33
N ARG A 155 26.90 -6.74 8.91
CA ARG A 155 27.59 -5.79 9.83
C ARG A 155 26.75 -4.71 10.50
N GLN A 156 25.51 -4.42 10.07
CA GLN A 156 24.73 -3.29 10.63
C GLN A 156 23.49 -3.68 11.44
N ARG A 157 23.46 -4.88 12.04
CA ARG A 157 22.36 -5.32 12.90
C ARG A 157 22.19 -4.56 14.22
N HIS A 158 22.95 -3.48 14.48
CA HIS A 158 23.03 -2.88 15.81
C HIS A 158 22.54 -1.45 16.01
N HIS A 159 22.27 -0.61 15.01
CA HIS A 159 21.90 0.80 15.30
C HIS A 159 20.77 1.34 14.40
N GLY A 160 19.52 1.06 14.75
CA GLY A 160 18.35 1.74 14.17
C GLY A 160 17.37 2.10 15.27
N GLY A 161 17.52 3.30 15.85
CA GLY A 161 16.63 3.87 16.86
C GLY A 161 15.43 4.57 16.22
N SER A 162 14.26 4.40 16.84
CA SER A 162 13.04 5.14 16.54
C SER A 162 13.10 6.55 17.16
N PHE A 163 12.96 7.59 16.35
CA PHE A 163 12.64 8.93 16.86
C PHE A 163 11.12 9.15 16.76
N HIS A 164 10.50 9.42 17.89
CA HIS A 164 9.20 10.10 17.98
C HIS A 164 9.50 11.56 18.31
N SER A 165 8.86 12.48 17.58
CA SER A 165 8.77 13.91 17.93
C SER A 165 7.39 14.21 18.46
#